data_AF-A0A4U9HE92-F1
#
_entry.id   AF-A0A4U9HE92-F1
#
_cell.length_a   1.000
_cell.length_b   1.000
_cell.length_c   1.000
_cell.angle_alpha   90.00
_cell.angle_beta   90.00
_cell.angle_gamma   90.00
#
_symmetry.space_group_name_H-M   'P 1'
#
loop_
_entity.id
_entity.type
_entity.pdbx_description
1 polymer ?
#
loop_
_entity_poly.entity_id
_entity_poly.type
_entity_poly.pdbx_seq_one_letter_code
_entity_poly.pdbx_strand_id
1 'polypeptide(L)'
;MNTGDNGIDIEGNTPENASGTARQMNISGNILRNNKNGIFIESCSGAVINGNDIAEVAGIGIVSNRIHSGSFNNVITNNKIAGTAGKTAYGLRVINSSGNCLIQGNFFSSLQSAIKLNGMATRVCIGENTHAAIERFIIELGRRRTIRSPRSEAWSAGSLLWAGRKTASRR
;
A
#
# COMPACT_ATOMS: atom_id res chain seq x y z
N MET A 1 -15.37 -17.18 5.12
CA MET A 1 -14.07 -17.80 5.43
C MET A 1 -13.36 -16.91 6.45
N ASN A 2 -12.87 -17.48 7.55
CA ASN A 2 -12.07 -16.81 8.59
C ASN A 2 -10.70 -17.47 8.60
N THR A 3 -9.68 -16.80 8.06
CA THR A 3 -8.34 -17.37 7.85
C THR A 3 -7.34 -16.96 8.95
N GLY A 4 -7.70 -16.02 9.83
CA GLY A 4 -6.75 -15.35 10.72
C GLY A 4 -5.79 -14.38 10.01
N ASP A 5 -5.83 -14.31 8.68
CA ASP A 5 -5.01 -13.42 7.85
C ASP A 5 -5.86 -12.79 6.74
N ASN A 6 -5.39 -12.79 5.49
CA ASN A 6 -6.12 -12.26 4.35
C ASN A 6 -7.25 -13.22 3.93
N GLY A 7 -8.42 -12.69 3.56
CA GLY A 7 -9.55 -13.49 3.08
C GLY A 7 -9.32 -14.01 1.66
N ILE A 8 -8.86 -13.14 0.78
CA ILE A 8 -8.31 -13.48 -0.54
C ILE A 8 -6.92 -12.85 -0.60
N ASP A 9 -5.95 -13.66 -0.99
CA ASP A 9 -4.55 -13.24 -1.14
C ASP A 9 -4.06 -13.63 -2.53
N ILE A 10 -3.55 -12.66 -3.28
CA ILE A 10 -2.97 -12.91 -4.59
C ILE A 10 -1.63 -12.17 -4.73
N GLU A 11 -0.61 -12.95 -5.02
CA GLU A 11 0.75 -12.49 -5.20
C GLU A 11 1.16 -12.56 -6.68
N GLY A 12 1.55 -11.41 -7.25
CA GLY A 12 2.00 -11.25 -8.63
C GLY A 12 3.44 -10.74 -8.74
N ASN A 13 4.29 -11.05 -7.76
CA ASN A 13 5.61 -10.45 -7.65
C ASN A 13 6.53 -10.82 -8.84
N THR A 14 7.19 -9.81 -9.38
CA THR A 14 8.41 -9.94 -10.20
C THR A 14 9.61 -9.35 -9.47
N PRO A 15 10.83 -9.87 -9.71
CA PRO A 15 12.06 -9.36 -9.10
C PRO A 15 12.45 -7.95 -9.57
N GLU A 16 11.87 -7.45 -10.66
CA GLU A 16 12.20 -6.14 -11.25
C GLU A 16 11.31 -5.00 -10.74
N ASN A 17 11.80 -3.75 -10.86
CA ASN A 17 11.02 -2.51 -10.68
C ASN A 17 9.98 -2.31 -11.80
N ALA A 18 9.17 -3.33 -12.08
CA ALA A 18 8.18 -3.39 -13.14
C ALA A 18 6.75 -3.48 -12.57
N SER A 19 5.76 -3.55 -13.45
CA SER A 19 4.42 -4.03 -13.08
C SER A 19 4.51 -5.54 -12.80
N GLY A 20 3.82 -6.03 -11.78
CA GLY A 20 3.89 -7.48 -11.51
C GLY A 20 3.21 -8.34 -12.59
N THR A 21 3.41 -9.65 -12.46
CA THR A 21 3.04 -10.69 -13.44
C THR A 21 1.57 -11.04 -13.40
N ALA A 22 0.95 -11.00 -12.23
CA ALA A 22 -0.47 -11.27 -12.10
C ALA A 22 -1.26 -10.13 -12.75
N ARG A 23 -1.98 -10.47 -13.82
CA ARG A 23 -2.73 -9.50 -14.63
C ARG A 23 -4.15 -9.95 -14.84
N GLN A 24 -5.05 -8.97 -15.02
CA GLN A 24 -6.43 -9.20 -15.48
C GLN A 24 -7.24 -10.13 -14.57
N MET A 25 -6.99 -10.08 -13.27
CA MET A 25 -7.73 -10.86 -12.29
C MET A 25 -9.12 -10.26 -12.10
N ASN A 26 -10.16 -11.10 -12.06
CA ASN A 26 -11.50 -10.69 -11.67
C ASN A 26 -11.84 -11.28 -10.30
N ILE A 27 -11.94 -10.43 -9.28
CA ILE A 27 -12.30 -10.81 -7.92
C ILE A 27 -13.68 -10.22 -7.64
N SER A 28 -14.72 -11.02 -7.80
CA SER A 28 -16.10 -10.53 -7.76
C SER A 28 -17.07 -11.41 -7.01
N GLY A 29 -18.06 -10.80 -6.36
CA GLY A 29 -19.18 -11.52 -5.73
C GLY A 29 -18.82 -12.34 -4.49
N ASN A 30 -17.69 -12.04 -3.85
CA ASN A 30 -17.23 -12.78 -2.67
C ASN A 30 -17.83 -12.23 -1.38
N ILE A 31 -18.03 -13.13 -0.40
CA ILE A 31 -18.44 -12.79 0.97
C ILE A 31 -17.29 -13.10 1.92
N LEU A 32 -16.66 -12.05 2.44
CA LEU A 32 -15.48 -12.14 3.32
C LEU A 32 -15.84 -11.61 4.71
N ARG A 33 -15.57 -12.38 5.77
CA ARG A 33 -15.95 -12.08 7.15
C ARG A 33 -14.80 -12.37 8.11
N ASN A 34 -14.63 -11.50 9.10
CA ASN A 34 -13.68 -11.67 10.20
C ASN A 34 -12.25 -11.99 9.72
N ASN A 35 -11.77 -11.27 8.71
CA ASN A 35 -10.41 -11.38 8.20
C ASN A 35 -9.56 -10.21 8.70
N LYS A 36 -8.24 -10.41 8.79
CA LYS A 36 -7.31 -9.32 9.05
C LYS A 36 -7.35 -8.32 7.89
N ASN A 37 -7.20 -8.80 6.65
CA ASN A 37 -7.56 -8.02 5.47
C ASN A 37 -8.59 -8.77 4.63
N GLY A 38 -9.49 -8.06 3.97
CA GLY A 38 -10.47 -8.70 3.08
C GLY A 38 -9.79 -9.27 1.85
N ILE A 39 -9.40 -8.39 0.93
CA ILE A 39 -8.71 -8.75 -0.31
C ILE A 39 -7.33 -8.10 -0.30
N PHE A 40 -6.29 -8.90 -0.46
CA PHE A 40 -4.92 -8.44 -0.56
C PHE A 40 -4.41 -8.78 -1.98
N ILE A 41 -4.12 -7.75 -2.77
CA ILE A 41 -3.44 -7.92 -4.06
C ILE A 41 -2.03 -7.32 -3.99
N GLU A 42 -1.03 -8.17 -4.23
CA GLU A 42 0.39 -7.82 -4.13
C GLU A 42 0.98 -7.81 -5.52
N SER A 43 1.43 -6.62 -5.94
CA SER A 43 2.07 -6.42 -7.24
C SER A 43 1.19 -6.80 -8.45
N CYS A 44 -0.11 -7.01 -8.27
CA CYS A 44 -1.00 -7.37 -9.37
C CYS A 44 -1.44 -6.13 -10.16
N SER A 45 -1.54 -6.23 -11.49
CA SER A 45 -1.93 -5.10 -12.34
C SER A 45 -3.17 -5.40 -13.21
N GLY A 46 -4.05 -4.43 -13.39
CA GLY A 46 -5.28 -4.64 -14.17
C GLY A 46 -6.30 -5.51 -13.45
N ALA A 47 -6.26 -5.59 -12.11
CA ALA A 47 -7.25 -6.32 -11.35
C ALA A 47 -8.59 -5.58 -11.36
N VAL A 48 -9.69 -6.32 -11.52
CA VAL A 48 -11.05 -5.85 -11.31
C VAL A 48 -11.55 -6.46 -10.00
N ILE A 49 -11.84 -5.62 -9.02
CA ILE A 49 -12.36 -6.03 -7.71
C ILE A 49 -13.76 -5.43 -7.57
N ASN A 50 -14.79 -6.23 -7.82
CA ASN A 50 -16.14 -5.72 -8.01
C ASN A 50 -17.23 -6.49 -7.25
N GLY A 51 -18.12 -5.77 -6.56
CA GLY A 51 -19.32 -6.39 -5.99
C GLY A 51 -19.04 -7.37 -4.84
N ASN A 52 -17.96 -7.18 -4.10
CA ASN A 52 -17.66 -8.02 -2.92
C ASN A 52 -18.29 -7.43 -1.66
N ASP A 53 -18.75 -8.31 -0.76
CA ASP A 53 -19.23 -7.93 0.56
C ASP A 53 -18.19 -8.35 1.61
N ILE A 54 -17.46 -7.38 2.13
CA ILE A 54 -16.34 -7.53 3.06
C ILE A 54 -16.75 -6.88 4.38
N ALA A 55 -16.82 -7.65 5.46
CA ALA A 55 -17.24 -7.13 6.76
C ALA A 55 -16.41 -7.70 7.91
N GLU A 56 -16.49 -7.01 9.05
CA GLU A 56 -15.76 -7.37 10.27
C GLU A 56 -14.24 -7.39 10.03
N VAL A 57 -13.77 -6.45 9.23
CA VAL A 57 -12.34 -6.31 8.92
C VAL A 57 -11.61 -5.75 10.12
N ALA A 58 -10.56 -6.44 10.57
CA ALA A 58 -9.72 -5.98 11.67
C ALA A 58 -8.58 -5.06 11.24
N GLY A 59 -8.14 -5.13 9.99
CA GLY A 59 -7.04 -4.36 9.40
C GLY A 59 -7.48 -3.51 8.20
N ILE A 60 -7.54 -4.09 6.99
CA ILE A 60 -7.87 -3.36 5.75
C ILE A 60 -8.83 -4.15 4.86
N GLY A 61 -9.89 -3.51 4.35
CA GLY A 61 -10.86 -4.18 3.49
C GLY A 61 -10.25 -4.66 2.18
N ILE A 62 -9.65 -3.73 1.42
CA ILE A 62 -8.93 -4.04 0.19
C ILE A 62 -7.54 -3.38 0.20
N VAL A 63 -6.50 -4.14 -0.10
CA VAL A 63 -5.11 -3.65 -0.20
C VAL A 63 -4.62 -3.76 -1.63
N SER A 64 -4.21 -2.64 -2.23
CA SER A 64 -3.38 -2.59 -3.44
C SER A 64 -1.96 -2.21 -3.03
N ASN A 65 -1.09 -3.22 -2.96
CA ASN A 65 0.25 -3.12 -2.42
C ASN A 65 1.32 -3.43 -3.46
N ARG A 66 2.50 -2.89 -3.23
CA ARG A 66 3.76 -3.33 -3.81
C ARG A 66 4.62 -3.90 -2.71
N ILE A 67 5.05 -5.15 -2.87
CA ILE A 67 6.21 -5.70 -2.16
C ILE A 67 7.44 -5.52 -3.05
N HIS A 68 7.47 -6.19 -4.21
CA HIS A 68 8.59 -6.12 -5.15
C HIS A 68 8.27 -5.24 -6.36
N SER A 69 7.10 -5.40 -6.96
CA SER A 69 6.64 -4.71 -8.18
C SER A 69 5.36 -3.91 -7.93
N GLY A 70 5.09 -2.90 -8.76
CA GLY A 70 3.93 -2.05 -8.54
C GLY A 70 2.61 -2.73 -8.88
N SER A 71 1.56 -2.41 -8.10
CA SER A 71 0.18 -2.77 -8.41
C SER A 71 -0.50 -1.60 -9.13
N PHE A 72 -0.79 -1.76 -10.42
CA PHE A 72 -1.25 -0.66 -11.28
C PHE A 72 -2.52 -0.97 -12.04
N ASN A 73 -3.24 0.07 -12.48
CA ASN A 73 -4.38 -0.06 -13.40
C ASN A 73 -5.54 -0.89 -12.83
N ASN A 74 -5.70 -0.90 -11.50
CA ASN A 74 -6.77 -1.66 -10.86
C ASN A 74 -8.08 -0.89 -10.84
N VAL A 75 -9.19 -1.61 -10.96
CA VAL A 75 -10.55 -1.06 -10.89
C VAL A 75 -11.23 -1.68 -9.68
N ILE A 76 -11.56 -0.85 -8.68
CA ILE A 76 -12.13 -1.29 -7.41
C ILE A 76 -13.50 -0.63 -7.24
N THR A 77 -14.55 -1.39 -7.52
CA THR A 77 -15.90 -0.83 -7.68
C THR A 77 -16.99 -1.60 -6.96
N ASN A 78 -18.04 -0.90 -6.52
CA ASN A 78 -19.27 -1.53 -6.02
C ASN A 78 -19.07 -2.53 -4.86
N ASN A 79 -17.99 -2.39 -4.08
CA ASN A 79 -17.74 -3.25 -2.93
C ASN A 79 -18.40 -2.66 -1.68
N LYS A 80 -18.95 -3.51 -0.82
CA LYS A 80 -19.36 -3.17 0.54
C LYS A 80 -18.22 -3.53 1.49
N ILE A 81 -17.75 -2.56 2.26
CA ILE A 81 -16.58 -2.73 3.13
C ILE A 81 -16.91 -2.18 4.51
N ALA A 82 -16.93 -3.07 5.50
CA ALA A 82 -17.21 -2.74 6.89
C ALA A 82 -16.10 -3.18 7.84
N GLY A 83 -15.63 -2.26 8.69
CA GLY A 83 -14.68 -2.57 9.76
C GLY A 83 -15.34 -3.22 10.98
N THR A 84 -14.53 -3.84 11.83
CA THR A 84 -14.96 -4.24 13.17
C THR A 84 -15.09 -2.99 14.06
N ALA A 85 -16.24 -2.81 14.69
CA ALA A 85 -16.46 -1.70 15.63
C ALA A 85 -15.38 -1.66 16.73
N GLY A 86 -14.90 -0.46 17.07
CA GLY A 86 -13.87 -0.25 18.09
C GLY A 86 -12.45 -0.67 17.70
N LYS A 87 -12.24 -1.19 16.48
CA LYS A 87 -10.89 -1.47 15.95
C LYS A 87 -10.46 -0.40 14.96
N THR A 88 -9.15 -0.18 14.90
CA THR A 88 -8.54 0.65 13.86
C THR A 88 -8.50 -0.14 12.55
N ALA A 89 -9.55 0.02 11.73
CA ALA A 89 -9.67 -0.61 10.42
C ALA A 89 -9.78 0.43 9.29
N TYR A 90 -9.30 0.09 8.10
CA TYR A 90 -9.34 0.94 6.90
C TYR A 90 -10.14 0.26 5.78
N GLY A 91 -10.88 1.03 4.99
CA GLY A 91 -11.70 0.46 3.92
C GLY A 91 -10.84 -0.04 2.77
N LEU A 92 -10.07 0.86 2.17
CA LEU A 92 -9.19 0.57 1.04
C LEU A 92 -7.84 1.26 1.26
N ARG A 93 -6.75 0.55 0.95
CA ARG A 93 -5.40 1.12 1.00
C ARG A 93 -4.66 0.94 -0.31
N VAL A 94 -4.15 2.04 -0.86
CA VAL A 94 -3.19 2.03 -1.97
C VAL A 94 -1.83 2.45 -1.42
N ILE A 95 -0.81 1.61 -1.63
CA ILE A 95 0.47 1.77 -0.94
C ILE A 95 1.70 1.35 -1.78
N ASN A 96 2.86 1.89 -1.41
CA ASN A 96 4.19 1.48 -1.86
C ASN A 96 4.43 1.69 -3.36
N SER A 97 4.09 2.85 -3.91
CA SER A 97 4.22 3.14 -5.36
C SER A 97 3.25 2.35 -6.24
N SER A 98 2.14 1.87 -5.67
CA SER A 98 0.97 1.39 -6.43
C SER A 98 0.11 2.57 -6.90
N GLY A 99 -0.73 2.38 -7.91
CA GLY A 99 -1.44 3.53 -8.49
C GLY A 99 -2.21 3.28 -9.77
N ASN A 100 -2.51 4.35 -10.51
CA ASN A 100 -3.31 4.33 -11.74
C ASN A 100 -4.64 3.59 -11.57
N CYS A 101 -5.27 3.67 -10.40
CA CYS A 101 -6.45 2.87 -10.10
C CYS A 101 -7.72 3.74 -10.01
N LEU A 102 -8.86 3.11 -10.30
CA LEU A 102 -10.19 3.68 -10.11
C LEU A 102 -10.81 3.11 -8.83
N ILE A 103 -11.32 3.98 -7.96
CA ILE A 103 -12.07 3.63 -6.74
C ILE A 103 -13.42 4.34 -6.76
N GLN A 104 -14.51 3.62 -7.05
CA GLN A 104 -15.84 4.23 -7.23
C GLN A 104 -16.99 3.27 -6.90
N GLY A 105 -18.11 3.80 -6.44
CA GLY A 105 -19.35 3.05 -6.17
C GLY A 105 -19.26 2.17 -4.92
N ASN A 106 -18.21 2.29 -4.12
CA ASN A 106 -18.03 1.46 -2.92
C ASN A 106 -18.84 2.04 -1.75
N PHE A 107 -19.29 1.16 -0.87
CA PHE A 107 -19.93 1.51 0.40
C PHE A 107 -18.97 1.21 1.55
N PHE A 108 -18.51 2.25 2.24
CA PHE A 108 -17.58 2.15 3.36
C PHE A 108 -18.31 2.41 4.69
N SER A 109 -18.13 1.53 5.68
CA SER A 109 -18.74 1.76 6.99
C SER A 109 -18.00 1.23 8.21
N SER A 110 -18.15 1.89 9.36
CA SER A 110 -17.54 1.46 10.63
C SER A 110 -16.01 1.33 10.54
N LEU A 111 -15.36 2.34 9.97
CA LEU A 111 -13.92 2.37 9.68
C LEU A 111 -13.27 3.59 10.31
N GLN A 112 -11.97 3.50 10.61
CA GLN A 112 -11.20 4.66 11.02
C GLN A 112 -11.09 5.66 9.85
N SER A 113 -10.67 5.17 8.69
CA SER A 113 -10.67 5.93 7.44
C SER A 113 -11.17 5.06 6.29
N ALA A 114 -11.93 5.65 5.36
CA ALA A 114 -12.48 4.89 4.25
C ALA A 114 -11.40 4.54 3.21
N ILE A 115 -10.64 5.52 2.75
CA ILE A 115 -9.55 5.33 1.78
C ILE A 115 -8.25 5.86 2.37
N LYS A 116 -7.19 5.06 2.33
CA LYS A 116 -5.85 5.44 2.79
C LYS A 116 -4.85 5.37 1.64
N LEU A 117 -4.21 6.50 1.36
CA LEU A 117 -3.19 6.63 0.32
C LEU A 117 -1.85 6.91 0.98
N ASN A 118 -0.87 6.02 0.88
CA ASN A 118 0.43 6.26 1.51
C ASN A 118 1.59 5.62 0.74
N GLY A 119 2.83 5.95 1.10
CA GLY A 119 4.01 5.34 0.48
C GLY A 119 4.08 5.53 -1.04
N MET A 120 3.84 6.76 -1.51
CA MET A 120 3.83 7.08 -2.96
C MET A 120 2.70 6.42 -3.77
N ALA A 121 1.50 6.26 -3.19
CA ALA A 121 0.31 6.02 -4.00
C ALA A 121 0.18 7.12 -5.08
N THR A 122 0.05 6.75 -6.36
CA THR A 122 0.08 7.72 -7.47
C THR A 122 -1.12 7.57 -8.40
N ARG A 123 -1.61 8.70 -8.93
CA ARG A 123 -2.63 8.72 -10.01
C ARG A 123 -3.86 7.86 -9.68
N VAL A 124 -4.36 7.99 -8.44
CA VAL A 124 -5.57 7.30 -7.99
C VAL A 124 -6.77 8.18 -8.33
N CYS A 125 -7.68 7.66 -9.16
CA CYS A 125 -8.96 8.29 -9.45
C CYS A 125 -9.97 7.79 -8.40
N ILE A 126 -10.51 8.71 -7.60
CA ILE A 126 -11.53 8.41 -6.61
C ILE A 126 -12.82 9.07 -7.10
N GLY A 127 -13.77 8.25 -7.55
CA GLY A 127 -15.11 8.69 -7.93
C GLY A 127 -16.04 8.79 -6.73
N GLU A 128 -17.34 8.84 -7.00
CA GLU A 128 -18.36 8.81 -5.95
C GLU A 128 -18.32 7.52 -5.15
N ASN A 129 -18.35 7.62 -3.82
CA ASN A 129 -18.44 6.48 -2.91
C ASN A 129 -19.34 6.87 -1.73
N THR A 130 -20.02 5.89 -1.15
CA THR A 130 -20.91 6.10 0.01
C THR A 130 -20.17 5.80 1.30
N HIS A 131 -20.33 6.66 2.30
CA HIS A 131 -19.62 6.58 3.57
C HIS A 131 -20.59 6.69 4.74
N ALA A 132 -20.51 5.78 5.70
CA ALA A 132 -21.32 5.79 6.92
C ALA A 132 -20.47 5.42 8.13
N ALA A 133 -20.59 6.13 9.26
CA ALA A 133 -19.80 5.83 10.46
C ALA A 133 -18.28 5.73 10.20
N ILE A 134 -17.72 6.75 9.56
CA ILE A 134 -16.27 6.90 9.39
C ILE A 134 -15.73 7.77 10.52
N GLU A 135 -14.78 7.25 11.30
CA GLU A 135 -14.33 7.88 12.55
C GLU A 135 -13.49 9.13 12.32
N ARG A 136 -12.57 9.11 11.34
CA ARG A 136 -11.57 10.16 11.16
C ARG A 136 -11.62 10.81 9.79
N PHE A 137 -11.39 10.04 8.74
CA PHE A 137 -11.19 10.61 7.39
C PHE A 137 -11.89 9.78 6.31
N ILE A 138 -12.57 10.46 5.40
CA ILE A 138 -13.01 9.82 4.14
C ILE A 138 -11.77 9.42 3.32
N ILE A 139 -10.82 10.35 3.15
CA ILE A 139 -9.55 10.09 2.50
C ILE A 139 -8.42 10.50 3.44
N GLU A 140 -7.57 9.55 3.80
CA GLU A 140 -6.37 9.76 4.60
C GLU A 140 -5.13 9.73 3.71
N LEU A 141 -4.37 10.84 3.72
CA LEU A 141 -3.07 10.93 3.06
C LEU A 141 -1.96 10.63 4.07
N GLY A 142 -1.30 9.48 3.90
CA GLY A 142 -0.16 9.11 4.72
C GLY A 142 1.05 9.99 4.43
N ARG A 143 1.80 10.33 5.49
CA ARG A 143 3.01 11.16 5.37
C ARG A 143 4.03 10.51 4.45
N ARG A 144 4.62 11.31 3.56
CA ARG A 144 5.87 10.96 2.87
C ARG A 144 6.96 10.90 3.94
N ARG A 145 7.65 9.76 4.11
CA ARG A 145 8.93 9.75 4.82
C ARG A 145 9.90 10.54 3.96
N THR A 146 10.14 11.81 4.28
CA THR A 146 11.32 12.50 3.80
C THR A 146 12.50 11.79 4.43
N ILE A 147 13.31 11.11 3.60
CA ILE A 147 14.66 10.71 4.01
C ILE A 147 15.38 12.04 4.26
N ARG A 148 15.60 12.40 5.53
CA ARG A 148 16.60 13.41 5.83
C ARG A 148 17.89 12.83 5.29
N SER A 149 18.55 13.54 4.37
CA SER A 149 19.93 13.22 4.04
C SER A 149 20.69 13.09 5.36
N PRO A 150 21.58 12.08 5.53
CA PRO A 150 22.47 12.10 6.68
C PRO A 150 23.11 13.49 6.69
N ARG A 151 23.01 14.21 7.82
CA ARG A 151 23.83 15.40 8.00
C ARG A 151 25.25 14.94 7.71
N SER A 152 25.92 15.56 6.73
CA SER A 152 27.35 15.40 6.56
C SER A 152 27.97 15.69 7.92
N GLU A 153 28.48 14.67 8.59
CA GLU A 153 29.33 14.87 9.76
C GLU A 153 30.46 15.76 9.29
N ALA A 154 30.51 16.96 9.86
CA ALA A 154 31.62 17.85 9.69
C ALA A 154 32.86 17.07 10.14
N TRP A 155 33.76 16.78 9.20
CA TRP A 155 35.10 16.34 9.51
C TRP A 155 35.71 17.42 10.40
N SER A 156 35.83 17.13 11.69
CA SER A 156 36.60 17.93 12.61
C SER A 156 38.05 17.91 12.13
N ALA A 157 38.57 19.09 11.80
CA ALA A 157 39.98 19.30 11.59
C ALA A 157 40.74 18.81 12.83
N GLY A 158 41.50 17.72 12.70
CA GLY A 158 42.21 17.12 13.81
C GLY A 158 43.18 16.06 13.35
N SER A 159 44.46 16.42 13.32
CA SER A 159 45.67 15.60 13.15
C SER A 159 46.15 15.32 11.72
N LEU A 160 47.01 16.23 11.24
CA LEU A 160 48.17 15.88 10.41
C LEU A 160 49.01 14.85 11.19
N LEU A 161 49.15 13.63 10.67
CA LEU A 161 50.34 12.82 10.89
C LEU A 161 51.04 12.64 9.55
N TRP A 162 52.11 13.42 9.38
CA TRP A 162 53.06 13.34 8.28
C TRP A 162 53.90 12.06 8.44
N ALA A 163 53.57 11.01 7.67
CA ALA A 163 54.48 9.89 7.48
C ALA A 163 55.36 10.19 6.25
N GLY A 164 56.64 10.48 6.50
CA GLY A 164 57.62 10.81 5.48
C GLY A 164 57.77 9.70 4.43
N ARG A 165 57.78 10.13 3.15
CA ARG A 165 58.09 9.31 1.97
C ARG A 165 59.49 8.66 2.10
N LYS A 166 59.57 7.35 1.91
CA LYS A 166 60.77 6.73 1.32
C LYS A 166 60.65 6.83 -0.20
N THR A 167 61.56 7.57 -0.82
CA THR A 167 61.87 7.43 -2.25
C THR A 167 63.35 7.12 -2.40
N ALA A 168 63.62 6.00 -3.06
CA ALA A 168 64.95 5.57 -3.47
C ALA A 168 65.54 6.54 -4.52
N SER A 169 66.86 6.70 -4.51
CA SER A 169 67.61 7.13 -5.70
C SER A 169 68.91 6.35 -5.82
N ARG A 170 69.12 5.82 -7.03
CA ARG A 170 70.29 5.10 -7.53
C ARG A 170 71.56 5.97 -7.48
N ARG A 171 72.67 5.39 -7.03
CA ARG A 171 73.92 5.15 -7.79
C ARG A 171 74.83 4.25 -6.98
#